data_AF-A0A3P1WXS6-F1
#
_entry.id   AF-A0A3P1WXS6-F1
#
_cell.length_a   1.000
_cell.length_b   1.000
_cell.length_c   1.000
_cell.angle_alpha   90.00
_cell.angle_beta   90.00
_cell.angle_gamma   90.00
#
_symmetry.space_group_name_H-M   'P 1'
#
loop_
_entity.id
_entity.type
_entity.pdbx_description
1 polymer ?
#
loop_
_entity_poly.entity_id
_entity_poly.type
_entity_poly.pdbx_seq_one_letter_code
_entity_poly.pdbx_strand_id
1 'polypeptide(L)'
;MSELQEAGQDEKNRGPKERIIHLKDLADVSESEKKVLSYFETARKLGASDIHFLISESIFKVRMRIFGELQTVDEDQPALGYSLCATAILSMADVTETSF
;
A
#
# COMPACT_ATOMS: atom_id res chain seq x y z
N MET A 1 25.93 -44.89 -26.53
CA MET A 1 25.50 -44.32 -27.82
C MET A 1 24.00 -44.07 -27.68
N SER A 2 23.43 -42.87 -27.67
CA SER A 2 23.90 -41.50 -27.81
C SER A 2 22.80 -40.60 -27.20
N GLU A 3 23.19 -39.42 -26.73
CA GLU A 3 22.36 -38.35 -26.19
C GLU A 3 21.35 -37.75 -27.20
N LEU A 4 20.50 -36.83 -26.66
CA LEU A 4 19.72 -35.75 -27.31
C LEU A 4 18.22 -36.11 -27.47
N GLN A 5 17.29 -35.52 -26.69
CA GLN A 5 16.76 -34.13 -26.72
C GLN A 5 15.23 -34.33 -26.89
N GLU A 6 14.33 -33.80 -26.07
CA GLU A 6 13.98 -32.39 -25.93
C GLU A 6 13.37 -32.14 -24.54
N ALA A 7 14.12 -31.41 -23.70
CA ALA A 7 13.53 -30.58 -22.67
C ALA A 7 13.09 -29.29 -23.36
N GLY A 8 11.79 -29.04 -23.47
CA GLY A 8 11.33 -27.80 -24.07
C GLY A 8 9.84 -27.75 -24.29
N GLN A 9 9.07 -27.52 -23.23
CA GLN A 9 7.76 -26.86 -23.28
C GLN A 9 7.18 -26.74 -21.87
N ASP A 10 7.65 -25.76 -21.09
CA ASP A 10 6.85 -25.23 -19.97
C ASP A 10 7.21 -23.79 -19.58
N GLU A 11 7.54 -22.96 -20.58
CA GLU A 11 7.71 -21.50 -20.41
C GLU A 11 6.60 -20.70 -21.10
N LYS A 12 5.36 -21.20 -21.10
CA LYS A 12 4.25 -20.53 -21.80
C LYS A 12 3.03 -20.19 -20.94
N ASN A 13 3.23 -20.01 -19.63
CA ASN A 13 2.18 -19.48 -18.77
C ASN A 13 2.71 -18.56 -17.66
N ARG A 14 3.57 -17.61 -18.00
CA ARG A 14 3.78 -16.44 -17.14
C ARG A 14 2.74 -15.41 -17.56
N GLY A 15 1.65 -15.32 -16.79
CA GLY A 15 0.71 -14.20 -16.87
C GLY A 15 1.47 -12.85 -16.85
N PRO A 16 0.83 -11.74 -17.23
CA PRO A 16 1.50 -10.45 -17.28
C PRO A 16 2.23 -10.23 -15.96
N LYS A 17 3.57 -10.08 -16.01
CA LYS A 17 4.37 -9.77 -14.83
C LYS A 17 3.77 -8.52 -14.23
N GLU A 18 3.09 -8.63 -13.09
CA GLU A 18 2.51 -7.50 -12.39
C GLU A 18 3.63 -6.46 -12.23
N ARG A 19 3.45 -5.31 -12.87
CA ARG A 19 4.41 -4.23 -12.78
C ARG A 19 4.22 -3.62 -11.39
N ILE A 20 5.04 -4.06 -10.44
CA ILE A 20 5.06 -3.50 -9.11
C ILE A 20 5.59 -2.06 -9.22
N ILE A 21 4.72 -1.09 -8.95
CA ILE A 21 5.07 0.33 -8.87
C ILE A 21 5.68 0.58 -7.49
N HIS A 22 6.84 1.24 -7.44
CA HIS A 22 7.47 1.72 -6.20
C HIS A 22 7.28 3.23 -6.05
N LEU A 23 7.39 3.75 -4.81
CA LEU A 23 7.26 5.18 -4.55
C LEU A 23 8.23 6.04 -5.39
N LYS A 24 9.46 5.55 -5.61
CA LYS A 24 10.47 6.20 -6.46
C LYS A 24 10.08 6.33 -7.94
N ASP A 25 9.09 5.55 -8.39
CA ASP A 25 8.63 5.55 -9.78
C ASP A 25 7.55 6.63 -10.04
N LEU A 26 7.06 7.28 -8.97
CA LEU A 26 6.08 8.37 -9.04
C LEU A 26 6.81 9.72 -9.03
N ALA A 27 6.57 10.54 -10.05
CA ALA A 27 7.01 11.93 -10.10
C ALA A 27 5.86 12.85 -9.65
N ASP A 28 6.18 13.92 -8.92
CA ASP A 28 5.24 15.01 -8.57
C ASP A 28 4.05 14.62 -7.67
N VAL A 29 4.33 14.01 -6.52
CA VAL A 29 3.33 13.71 -5.47
C VAL A 29 3.52 14.66 -4.27
N SER A 30 2.41 15.10 -3.65
CA SER A 30 2.45 15.92 -2.44
C SER A 30 3.03 15.16 -1.24
N GLU A 31 3.49 15.87 -0.21
CA GLU A 31 4.06 15.24 1.00
C GLU A 31 3.06 14.33 1.73
N SER A 32 1.77 14.71 1.75
CA SER A 32 0.71 13.87 2.33
C SER A 32 0.51 12.58 1.52
N GLU A 33 0.48 12.67 0.19
CA GLU A 33 0.37 11.49 -0.68
C GLU A 33 1.58 10.57 -0.53
N LYS A 34 2.80 11.12 -0.48
CA LYS A 34 4.03 10.37 -0.20
C LYS A 34 3.92 9.61 1.13
N LYS A 35 3.40 10.26 2.17
CA LYS A 35 3.24 9.63 3.49
C LYS A 35 2.22 8.48 3.42
N VAL A 36 1.07 8.67 2.78
CA VAL A 36 0.08 7.59 2.58
C VAL A 36 0.68 6.43 1.78
N LEU A 37 1.37 6.72 0.68
CA LEU A 37 2.06 5.72 -0.13
C LEU A 37 3.14 4.97 0.63
N SER A 38 3.85 5.63 1.55
CA SER A 38 4.84 4.98 2.41
C SER A 38 4.22 3.94 3.35
N TYR A 39 2.96 4.15 3.79
CA TYR A 39 2.23 3.15 4.57
C TYR A 39 1.80 1.98 3.69
N PHE A 40 1.38 2.20 2.44
CA PHE A 40 1.10 1.09 1.51
C PHE A 40 2.35 0.26 1.23
N GLU A 41 3.51 0.90 1.03
CA GLU A 41 4.75 0.18 0.85
C GLU A 41 5.13 -0.63 2.10
N THR A 42 4.92 -0.06 3.28
CA THR A 42 5.17 -0.73 4.56
C THR A 42 4.23 -1.92 4.75
N ALA A 43 2.93 -1.75 4.47
CA ALA A 43 1.94 -2.82 4.54
C ALA A 43 2.32 -4.00 3.63
N ARG A 44 2.73 -3.71 2.38
CA ARG A 44 3.21 -4.73 1.44
C ARG A 44 4.44 -5.46 1.99
N LYS A 45 5.44 -4.73 2.51
CA LYS A 45 6.68 -5.31 3.08
C LYS A 45 6.37 -6.22 4.28
N LEU A 46 5.38 -5.86 5.09
CA LEU A 46 5.00 -6.60 6.29
C LEU A 46 3.95 -7.70 6.03
N GLY A 47 3.43 -7.80 4.81
CA GLY A 47 2.35 -8.75 4.50
C GLY A 47 1.03 -8.41 5.22
N ALA A 48 0.76 -7.12 5.44
CA ALA A 48 -0.46 -6.67 6.08
C ALA A 48 -1.67 -6.75 5.12
N SER A 49 -2.82 -7.19 5.64
CA SER A 49 -4.08 -7.22 4.89
C SER A 49 -4.78 -5.87 4.84
N ASP A 50 -4.70 -5.11 5.94
CA ASP A 50 -5.42 -3.86 6.12
C ASP A 50 -4.54 -2.80 6.80
N ILE A 51 -4.79 -1.54 6.47
CA ILE A 51 -4.22 -0.37 7.15
C ILE A 51 -5.38 0.38 7.83
N HIS A 52 -5.25 0.63 9.12
CA HIS A 52 -6.23 1.30 9.95
C HIS A 52 -5.67 2.64 10.43
N PHE A 53 -6.34 3.73 10.08
CA PHE A 53 -6.10 5.04 10.66
C PHE A 53 -7.06 5.26 11.82
N LEU A 54 -6.53 5.36 13.03
CA LEU A 54 -7.30 5.59 14.25
C LEU A 54 -6.99 6.98 14.78
N ILE A 55 -7.97 7.89 14.68
CA ILE A 55 -7.83 9.26 15.14
C ILE A 55 -8.72 9.42 16.38
N SER A 56 -8.12 9.79 17.50
CA SER A 56 -8.83 10.23 18.70
C SER A 56 -8.60 11.73 18.92
N GLU A 57 -9.18 12.28 19.99
CA GLU A 57 -8.98 13.69 20.37
C GLU A 57 -7.51 14.04 20.66
N SER A 58 -6.70 13.07 21.10
CA SER A 58 -5.33 13.31 21.57
C SER A 58 -4.24 12.62 20.76
N ILE A 59 -4.57 11.60 19.98
CA ILE A 59 -3.56 10.84 19.24
C ILE A 59 -4.12 10.29 17.92
N PHE A 60 -3.25 10.28 16.91
CA PHE A 60 -3.44 9.53 15.67
C PHE A 60 -2.53 8.30 15.70
N LYS A 61 -3.08 7.12 15.40
CA LYS A 61 -2.33 5.87 15.27
C LYS A 61 -2.57 5.24 13.91
N VAL A 62 -1.49 4.75 13.30
CA VAL A 62 -1.57 3.85 12.15
C VAL A 62 -1.34 2.43 12.64
N ARG A 63 -2.34 1.58 12.41
CA ARG A 63 -2.26 0.16 12.73
C ARG A 63 -2.39 -0.68 11.47
N MET A 64 -1.70 -1.79 11.42
CA MET A 64 -1.76 -2.72 10.30
C MET A 64 -2.18 -4.10 10.81
N ARG A 65 -3.05 -4.79 10.04
CA ARG A 65 -3.39 -6.18 10.33
C ARG A 65 -2.36 -7.08 9.66
N ILE A 66 -1.41 -7.58 10.44
CA ILE A 66 -0.30 -8.42 9.98
C ILE A 66 -0.59 -9.85 10.46
N PHE A 67 -0.79 -10.77 9.51
CA PHE A 67 -1.13 -12.18 9.79
C PHE A 67 -2.30 -12.37 10.78
N GLY A 68 -3.31 -11.51 10.68
CA GLY A 68 -4.52 -11.54 11.53
C GLY A 68 -4.46 -10.65 12.77
N GLU A 69 -3.27 -10.20 13.18
CA GLU A 69 -3.08 -9.39 14.39
C GLU A 69 -2.95 -7.90 14.07
N LEU A 70 -3.62 -7.06 14.85
CA LEU A 70 -3.59 -5.62 14.66
C LEU A 70 -2.42 -5.00 15.44
N GLN A 71 -1.41 -4.52 14.73
CA GLN A 71 -0.19 -3.96 15.32
C GLN A 71 -0.06 -2.47 15.02
N THR A 72 0.43 -1.68 15.97
CA THR A 72 0.73 -0.25 15.72
C THR A 72 2.07 -0.11 15.03
N VAL A 73 2.11 0.65 13.94
CA VAL A 73 3.31 0.86 13.12
C VAL A 73 3.75 2.32 13.08
N ASP A 74 2.87 3.26 13.42
CA ASP A 74 3.18 4.69 13.53
C ASP A 74 2.19 5.39 14.46
N GLU A 75 2.62 6.48 15.08
CA GLU A 75 1.80 7.33 15.96
C GLU A 75 2.18 8.81 15.78
N ASP A 76 1.19 9.70 15.70
CA ASP A 76 1.42 11.14 15.56
C ASP A 76 0.23 11.95 16.14
N GLN A 77 0.22 13.26 15.90
CA GLN A 77 -0.83 14.17 16.31
C GLN A 77 -2.11 14.01 15.46
N PRO A 78 -3.31 14.21 16.04
CA PRO A 78 -4.57 14.09 15.33
C PRO A 78 -4.67 14.90 14.04
N ALA A 79 -4.10 16.12 14.03
CA ALA A 79 -4.12 17.00 12.87
C ALA A 79 -3.49 16.37 11.62
N LEU A 80 -2.39 15.62 11.78
CA LEU A 80 -1.77 14.89 10.68
C LEU A 80 -2.70 13.77 10.20
N GLY A 81 -3.29 13.01 11.13
CA GLY A 81 -4.23 11.94 10.81
C GLY A 81 -5.39 12.41 9.93
N TYR A 82 -6.01 13.54 10.28
CA TYR A 82 -7.09 14.13 9.47
C TYR A 82 -6.62 14.51 8.06
N SER A 83 -5.44 15.12 7.93
CA SER A 83 -4.86 15.50 6.63
C SER A 83 -4.58 14.27 5.75
N LEU A 84 -4.03 13.20 6.33
CA LEU A 84 -3.75 11.97 5.60
C LEU A 84 -5.02 11.21 5.21
N CYS A 85 -6.05 11.16 6.08
CA CYS A 85 -7.36 10.61 5.73
C CYS A 85 -8.01 11.37 4.57
N ALA A 86 -8.01 12.71 4.64
CA ALA A 86 -8.55 13.54 3.57
C ALA A 86 -7.83 13.29 2.25
N THR A 87 -6.49 13.20 2.28
CA THR A 87 -5.68 12.87 1.10
C THR A 87 -6.05 11.50 0.53
N ALA A 88 -6.14 10.47 1.37
CA ALA A 88 -6.45 9.11 0.94
C ALA A 88 -7.84 9.02 0.28
N ILE A 89 -8.84 9.72 0.82
CA ILE A 89 -10.22 9.67 0.32
C ILE A 89 -10.42 10.60 -0.88
N LEU A 90 -9.97 11.85 -0.79
CA LEU A 90 -10.32 12.88 -1.78
C LEU A 90 -9.36 12.93 -2.97
N SER A 91 -8.11 12.50 -2.79
CA SER A 91 -7.07 12.60 -3.82
C SER A 91 -6.63 11.26 -4.38
N MET A 92 -6.69 10.19 -3.57
CA MET A 92 -6.14 8.88 -3.95
C MET A 92 -7.20 7.80 -4.20
N ALA A 93 -8.44 8.01 -3.78
CA ALA A 93 -9.56 7.15 -4.10
C ALA A 93 -10.43 7.83 -5.16
N ASP A 94 -10.91 7.04 -6.11
CA ASP A 94 -11.89 7.50 -7.09
C ASP A 94 -13.27 7.58 -6.42
N VAL A 95 -13.43 8.61 -5.57
CA VAL A 95 -14.69 8.89 -4.87
C VAL A 95 -15.53 9.76 -5.79
N THR A 96 -16.40 9.12 -6.56
CA THR A 96 -17.23 9.79 -7.58
C THR A 96 -18.37 10.63 -7.00
N GLU A 97 -18.58 10.69 -5.68
CA GLU A 97 -19.64 11.50 -5.07
C GLU A 97 -19.18 12.18 -3.77
N THR A 98 -19.25 13.52 -3.75
CA THR A 98 -19.17 14.31 -2.53
C THR A 98 -20.50 14.23 -1.78
N SER A 99 -20.58 13.44 -0.73
CA SER A 99 -21.65 13.55 0.28
C SER A 99 -21.01 13.69 1.66
N PHE A 100 -20.82 14.93 2.08
CA PHE A 100 -20.69 15.33 3.49
C PHE A 100 -21.81 16.31 3.80
#